data_AF-A0A3B8QCP3-F1
#
_entry.id   AF-A0A3B8QCP3-F1
#
_cell.length_a   1.000
_cell.length_b   1.000
_cell.length_c   1.000
_cell.angle_alpha   90.00
_cell.angle_beta   90.00
_cell.angle_gamma   90.00
#
_symmetry.space_group_name_H-M   'P 1'
#
loop_
_entity.id
_entity.type
_entity.pdbx_description
1 polymer ?
#
loop_
_entity_poly.entity_id
_entity_poly.type
_entity_poly.pdbx_seq_one_letter_code
_entity_poly.pdbx_strand_id
1 'polypeptide(L)'
;VDVVTKSEALERAYSELPEFSEILSDLAVNPLPASLEIQLRPGNRTAETADRIAEQAGLYPAVEEVQYGQEWVVKLFTLRRMGVVTTTVLGTAFAVVAALIIGTAVRIAIFARREEIKIMQLVGARDGFIHRPFLLEGGITGAIGGALALALTYTTFWSVFNYLFTISWIPWEWAGIGVSAGIVFGVFASGYAVRKHLREI
;
A
#
# COMPACT_ATOMS: atom_id res chain seq x y z
N VAL A 1 21.15 19.76 -3.72
CA VAL A 1 20.80 21.09 -4.26
C VAL A 1 21.84 21.30 -5.31
N ASP A 2 21.41 21.22 -6.55
CA ASP A 2 22.31 21.16 -7.68
C ASP A 2 22.16 22.47 -8.45
N VAL A 3 23.28 23.13 -8.72
CA VAL A 3 23.30 24.40 -9.44
C VAL A 3 23.38 24.06 -10.91
N VAL A 4 22.38 24.47 -11.69
CA VAL A 4 22.39 24.31 -13.14
C VAL A 4 22.72 25.65 -13.76
N THR A 5 23.88 25.72 -14.40
CA THR A 5 24.32 26.94 -15.09
C THR A 5 23.52 27.14 -16.39
N LYS A 6 23.48 28.39 -16.91
CA LYS A 6 22.77 28.68 -18.17
C LYS A 6 23.21 27.79 -19.32
N SER A 7 24.51 27.56 -19.46
CA SER A 7 25.10 26.70 -20.49
C SER A 7 24.69 25.23 -20.33
N GLU A 8 24.66 24.73 -19.10
CA GLU A 8 24.27 23.35 -18.79
C GLU A 8 22.76 23.13 -18.98
N ALA A 9 21.93 24.12 -18.66
CA ALA A 9 20.49 24.08 -18.93
C ALA A 9 20.19 23.96 -20.43
N LEU A 10 20.96 24.67 -21.27
CA LEU A 10 20.81 24.62 -22.72
C LEU A 10 21.21 23.27 -23.30
N GLU A 11 22.31 22.69 -22.82
CA GLU A 11 22.75 21.35 -23.23
C GLU A 11 21.75 20.27 -22.87
N ARG A 12 21.18 20.31 -21.65
CA ARG A 12 20.09 19.40 -21.24
C ARG A 12 18.84 19.57 -22.09
N ALA A 13 18.43 20.81 -22.37
CA ALA A 13 17.28 21.10 -23.22
C ALA A 13 17.40 20.48 -24.62
N TYR A 14 18.59 20.52 -25.23
CA TYR A 14 18.84 19.85 -26.51
C TYR A 14 18.72 18.32 -26.44
N SER A 15 19.09 17.71 -25.30
CA SER A 15 19.02 16.25 -25.11
C SER A 15 17.62 15.74 -24.77
N GLU A 16 16.84 16.51 -24.01
CA GLU A 16 15.54 16.08 -23.49
C GLU A 16 14.38 16.49 -24.42
N LEU A 17 14.56 17.54 -25.23
CA LEU A 17 13.52 18.09 -26.09
C LEU A 17 14.03 18.26 -27.54
N PRO A 18 14.29 17.16 -28.26
CA PRO A 18 14.83 17.21 -29.62
C PRO A 18 13.95 17.99 -30.60
N GLU A 19 12.64 18.04 -30.38
CA GLU A 19 11.68 18.80 -31.20
C GLU A 19 11.85 20.33 -31.09
N PHE A 20 12.37 20.82 -29.96
CA PHE A 20 12.60 22.25 -29.72
C PHE A 20 14.04 22.67 -29.98
N SER A 21 14.91 21.71 -30.32
CA SER A 21 16.34 21.95 -30.53
C SER A 21 16.62 22.92 -31.68
N GLU A 22 15.91 22.80 -32.81
CA GLU A 22 16.08 23.69 -33.97
C GLU A 22 15.72 25.15 -33.65
N ILE A 23 14.65 25.36 -32.86
CA ILE A 23 14.18 26.70 -32.47
C ILE A 23 15.17 27.34 -31.49
N LEU A 24 15.74 26.54 -30.58
CA LEU A 24 16.71 27.00 -29.60
C LEU A 24 18.08 27.31 -30.23
N SER A 25 18.46 26.61 -31.31
CA SER A 25 19.72 26.85 -32.02
C SER A 25 19.73 28.13 -32.86
N ASP A 26 18.55 28.59 -33.30
CA ASP A 26 18.39 29.82 -34.09
C ASP A 26 18.43 31.11 -33.23
N LEU A 27 18.44 30.98 -31.90
CA LEU A 27 18.52 32.11 -30.99
C LEU A 27 19.97 32.58 -30.81
N ALA A 28 20.24 33.85 -31.08
CA ALA A 28 21.58 34.44 -30.97
C ALA A 28 22.14 34.47 -29.53
N VAL A 29 21.28 34.35 -28.51
CA VAL A 29 21.64 34.37 -27.09
C VAL A 29 20.82 33.32 -26.34
N ASN A 30 21.46 32.61 -25.41
CA ASN A 30 20.82 31.59 -24.58
C ASN A 30 19.69 32.21 -23.72
N PRO A 31 18.42 31.84 -23.97
CA PRO A 31 17.28 32.41 -23.26
C PRO A 31 17.06 31.78 -21.87
N LEU A 32 17.75 30.68 -21.54
CA LEU A 32 17.48 29.92 -20.33
C LEU A 32 18.11 30.57 -19.09
N PRO A 33 17.35 30.76 -18.00
CA PRO A 33 17.89 31.25 -16.74
C PRO A 33 18.78 30.19 -16.08
N ALA A 34 19.68 30.63 -15.20
CA ALA A 34 20.37 29.70 -14.30
C ALA A 34 19.37 29.27 -13.23
N SER A 35 19.33 27.97 -12.89
CA SER A 35 18.37 27.42 -11.94
C SER A 35 19.06 26.69 -10.79
N LEU A 36 18.39 26.67 -9.65
CA LEU A 36 18.78 25.92 -8.47
C LEU A 36 17.79 24.77 -8.29
N GLU A 37 18.23 23.54 -8.53
CA GLU A 37 17.40 22.35 -8.37
C GLU A 37 17.45 21.83 -6.93
N ILE A 38 16.30 21.87 -6.24
CA ILE A 38 16.17 21.41 -4.86
C ILE A 38 15.43 20.08 -4.85
N GLN A 39 16.18 18.98 -4.72
CA GLN A 39 15.60 17.65 -4.56
C GLN A 39 15.26 17.37 -3.09
N LEU A 40 14.00 17.05 -2.82
CA LEU A 40 13.53 16.65 -1.51
C LEU A 40 13.99 15.23 -1.17
N ARG A 41 14.50 15.04 0.05
CA ARG A 41 14.89 13.73 0.58
C ARG A 41 13.71 12.76 0.61
N PRO A 42 13.94 11.45 0.41
CA PRO A 42 12.91 10.43 0.59
C PRO A 42 12.22 10.58 1.95
N GLY A 43 10.88 10.56 1.97
CA GLY A 43 10.07 10.76 3.19
C GLY A 43 9.54 12.18 3.41
N ASN A 44 10.19 13.22 2.85
CA ASN A 44 9.75 14.62 2.96
C ASN A 44 9.15 15.16 1.66
N ARG A 45 8.86 14.29 0.70
CA ARG A 45 8.33 14.63 -0.64
C ARG A 45 6.83 14.92 -0.63
N THR A 46 6.31 15.62 0.37
CA THR A 46 4.89 15.95 0.48
C THR A 46 4.60 17.28 -0.21
N ALA A 47 3.39 17.43 -0.77
CA ALA A 47 2.92 18.69 -1.35
C ALA A 47 3.14 19.88 -0.39
N GLU A 48 2.79 19.72 0.90
CA GLU A 48 2.93 20.74 1.94
C GLU A 48 4.39 21.14 2.21
N THR A 49 5.32 20.19 2.13
CA THR A 49 6.75 20.46 2.34
C THR A 49 7.35 21.15 1.13
N ALA A 50 6.94 20.74 -0.08
CA ALA A 50 7.35 21.40 -1.33
C ALA A 50 6.86 22.85 -1.37
N ASP A 51 5.60 23.09 -0.97
CA ASP A 51 4.99 24.42 -0.93
C ASP A 51 5.73 25.34 0.05
N ARG A 52 6.01 24.85 1.26
CA ARG A 52 6.77 25.60 2.27
C ARG A 52 8.19 25.97 1.81
N ILE A 53 8.86 25.05 1.11
CA ILE A 53 10.21 25.31 0.59
C ILE A 53 10.15 26.30 -0.57
N ALA A 54 9.12 26.21 -1.41
CA ALA A 54 8.91 27.16 -2.49
C ALA A 54 8.64 28.57 -1.98
N GLU A 55 7.78 28.73 -0.97
CA GLU A 55 7.54 30.00 -0.29
C GLU A 55 8.84 30.56 0.30
N GLN A 56 9.62 29.74 1.01
CA GLN A 56 10.89 30.17 1.60
C GLN A 56 11.94 30.56 0.56
N ALA A 57 11.99 29.87 -0.58
CA ALA A 57 12.90 30.18 -1.67
C ALA A 57 12.50 31.49 -2.39
N GLY A 58 11.21 31.74 -2.58
CA GLY A 58 10.70 32.96 -3.21
C GLY A 58 10.90 34.25 -2.39
N LEU A 59 11.25 34.14 -1.11
CA LEU A 59 11.59 35.29 -0.26
C LEU A 59 13.00 35.83 -0.51
N TYR A 60 13.85 35.12 -1.25
CA TYR A 60 15.20 35.57 -1.56
C TYR A 60 15.22 36.55 -2.74
N PRO A 61 15.84 37.74 -2.62
CA PRO A 61 15.87 38.76 -3.68
C PRO A 61 16.54 38.31 -4.99
N ALA A 62 17.35 37.25 -4.94
CA ALA A 62 18.04 36.68 -6.10
C ALA A 62 17.22 35.62 -6.85
N VAL A 63 16.01 35.30 -6.37
CA VAL A 63 15.10 34.30 -6.95
C VAL A 63 14.00 35.04 -7.69
N GLU A 64 13.99 34.92 -9.02
CA GLU A 64 13.02 35.59 -9.89
C GLU A 64 11.71 34.80 -9.99
N GLU A 65 11.80 33.47 -10.06
CA GLU A 65 10.64 32.57 -10.13
C GLU A 65 10.96 31.23 -9.45
N VAL A 66 9.97 30.66 -8.75
CA VAL A 66 10.05 29.30 -8.19
C VAL A 66 9.03 28.42 -8.91
N GLN A 67 9.49 27.65 -9.89
CA GLN A 67 8.69 26.61 -10.50
C GLN A 67 8.92 25.29 -9.77
N TYR A 68 7.88 24.84 -9.08
CA TYR A 68 7.74 23.45 -8.69
C TYR A 68 6.39 22.99 -9.24
N GLY A 69 6.30 21.76 -9.75
CA GLY A 69 5.10 21.23 -10.40
C GLY A 69 3.91 21.02 -9.44
N GLN A 70 3.51 22.07 -8.73
CA GLN A 70 2.54 22.09 -7.63
C GLN A 70 1.24 21.41 -8.01
N GLU A 71 0.67 21.77 -9.16
CA GLU A 71 -0.58 21.20 -9.63
C GLU A 71 -0.46 19.69 -9.87
N TRP A 72 0.66 19.24 -10.44
CA TRP A 72 0.89 17.83 -10.72
C TRP A 72 1.16 17.03 -9.43
N VAL A 73 1.95 17.59 -8.52
CA VAL A 73 2.21 17.03 -7.18
C VAL A 73 0.91 16.91 -6.39
N VAL A 74 0.08 17.96 -6.34
CA VAL A 74 -1.21 17.94 -5.65
C VAL A 74 -2.16 16.90 -6.26
N LYS A 75 -2.25 16.81 -7.59
CA LYS A 75 -3.05 15.79 -8.30
C LYS A 75 -2.60 14.37 -7.93
N LEU A 76 -1.29 14.09 -7.96
CA LEU A 76 -0.75 12.79 -7.55
C LEU A 76 -1.06 12.45 -6.08
N PHE A 77 -0.88 13.41 -5.17
CA PHE A 77 -1.18 13.22 -3.76
C PHE A 77 -2.67 12.98 -3.51
N THR A 78 -3.53 13.65 -4.27
CA THR A 78 -4.98 13.45 -4.23
C THR A 78 -5.37 12.07 -4.72
N LEU A 79 -4.82 11.62 -5.86
CA LEU A 79 -5.02 10.27 -6.39
C LEU A 79 -4.53 9.20 -5.40
N ARG A 80 -3.35 9.39 -4.81
CA ARG A 80 -2.83 8.50 -3.76
C ARG A 80 -3.77 8.45 -2.56
N ARG A 81 -4.28 9.60 -2.10
CA ARG A 81 -5.21 9.66 -0.96
C ARG A 81 -6.52 8.92 -1.27
N MET A 82 -7.08 9.12 -2.47
CA MET A 82 -8.26 8.38 -2.93
C MET A 82 -8.00 6.88 -2.97
N GLY A 83 -6.83 6.46 -3.47
CA GLY A 83 -6.41 5.06 -3.46
C GLY A 83 -6.38 4.48 -2.05
N VAL A 84 -5.72 5.16 -1.10
CA VAL A 84 -5.64 4.72 0.31
C VAL A 84 -7.03 4.61 0.94
N VAL A 85 -7.89 5.60 0.76
CA VAL A 85 -9.26 5.58 1.30
C VAL A 85 -10.04 4.41 0.72
N THR A 86 -10.01 4.24 -0.60
CA THR A 86 -10.73 3.16 -1.30
C THR A 86 -10.25 1.78 -0.84
N THR A 87 -8.94 1.56 -0.79
CA THR A 87 -8.35 0.30 -0.30
C THR A 87 -8.69 0.04 1.16
N THR A 88 -8.71 1.08 2.01
CA THR A 88 -9.04 0.92 3.43
C THR A 88 -10.51 0.54 3.63
N VAL A 89 -11.42 1.22 2.91
CA VAL A 89 -12.87 0.94 2.98
C VAL A 89 -13.17 -0.46 2.46
N LEU A 90 -12.70 -0.81 1.26
CA LEU A 90 -12.92 -2.13 0.68
C LEU A 90 -12.24 -3.22 1.49
N GLY A 91 -10.99 -3.00 1.92
CA GLY A 91 -10.24 -3.95 2.73
C GLY A 91 -10.94 -4.27 4.05
N THR A 92 -11.49 -3.26 4.71
CA THR A 92 -12.25 -3.45 5.95
C THR A 92 -13.57 -4.16 5.69
N ALA A 93 -14.29 -3.82 4.61
CA ALA A 93 -15.53 -4.50 4.24
C ALA A 93 -15.28 -6.00 3.98
N PHE A 94 -14.25 -6.35 3.20
CA PHE A 94 -13.88 -7.75 2.95
C PHE A 94 -13.42 -8.47 4.22
N ALA A 95 -12.67 -7.80 5.10
CA ALA A 95 -12.30 -8.36 6.39
C ALA A 95 -13.54 -8.73 7.21
N VAL A 96 -14.54 -7.84 7.29
CA VAL A 96 -15.80 -8.12 7.99
C VAL A 96 -16.52 -9.33 7.38
N VAL A 97 -16.64 -9.39 6.05
CA VAL A 97 -17.26 -10.53 5.36
C VAL A 97 -16.51 -11.83 5.67
N ALA A 98 -15.18 -11.83 5.59
CA ALA A 98 -14.36 -12.99 5.92
C ALA A 98 -14.55 -13.43 7.38
N ALA A 99 -14.58 -12.49 8.32
CA ALA A 99 -14.84 -12.80 9.73
C ALA A 99 -16.23 -13.41 9.96
N LEU A 100 -17.26 -12.94 9.24
CA LEU A 100 -18.60 -13.53 9.29
C LEU A 100 -18.62 -14.95 8.75
N ILE A 101 -17.98 -15.21 7.60
CA ILE A 101 -17.89 -16.55 7.00
C ILE A 101 -17.13 -17.51 7.90
N ILE A 102 -15.99 -17.10 8.44
CA ILE A 102 -15.23 -17.92 9.41
C ILE A 102 -16.09 -18.18 10.65
N GLY A 103 -16.80 -17.16 11.15
CA GLY A 103 -17.63 -17.29 12.33
C GLY A 103 -18.79 -18.28 12.14
N THR A 104 -19.45 -18.27 10.99
CA THR A 104 -20.52 -19.23 10.69
C THR A 104 -19.98 -20.64 10.47
N ALA A 105 -18.84 -20.79 9.80
CA ALA A 105 -18.18 -22.07 9.61
C ALA A 105 -17.78 -22.70 10.97
N VAL A 106 -17.16 -21.92 11.86
CA VAL A 106 -16.82 -22.35 13.21
C VAL A 106 -18.07 -22.77 13.99
N ARG A 107 -19.17 -22.01 13.89
CA ARG A 107 -20.43 -22.36 14.55
C ARG A 107 -20.91 -23.75 14.11
N ILE A 108 -20.92 -24.02 12.80
CA ILE A 108 -21.31 -25.33 12.24
C ILE A 108 -20.39 -26.43 12.77
N ALA A 109 -19.08 -26.20 12.77
CA ALA A 109 -18.10 -27.17 13.25
C ALA A 109 -18.27 -27.50 14.74
N ILE A 110 -18.55 -26.50 15.59
CA ILE A 110 -18.84 -26.70 17.01
C ILE A 110 -20.12 -27.55 17.19
N PHE A 111 -21.20 -27.22 16.46
CA PHE A 111 -22.45 -27.98 16.56
C PHE A 111 -22.28 -29.45 16.13
N ALA A 112 -21.48 -29.70 15.09
CA ALA A 112 -21.18 -31.04 14.61
C ALA A 112 -20.41 -31.88 15.65
N ARG A 113 -19.58 -31.24 16.48
CA ARG A 113 -18.76 -31.88 17.53
C ARG A 113 -19.29 -31.69 18.95
N ARG A 114 -20.55 -31.28 19.11
CA ARG A 114 -21.11 -30.90 20.43
C ARG A 114 -21.00 -32.01 21.49
N GLU A 115 -21.13 -33.28 21.10
CA GLU A 115 -21.08 -34.41 22.02
C GLU A 115 -19.65 -34.64 22.53
N GLU A 116 -18.66 -34.57 21.64
CA GLU A 116 -17.24 -34.63 22.01
C GLU A 116 -16.88 -33.48 22.96
N ILE A 117 -17.35 -32.27 22.67
CA ILE A 117 -17.12 -31.09 23.51
C ILE A 117 -17.73 -31.27 24.90
N LYS A 118 -18.95 -31.82 24.97
CA LYS A 118 -19.62 -32.10 26.25
C LYS A 118 -18.87 -33.15 27.07
N ILE A 119 -18.37 -34.21 26.45
CA ILE A 119 -17.53 -35.22 27.12
C ILE A 119 -16.25 -34.56 27.66
N MET A 120 -15.58 -33.72 26.86
CA MET A 120 -14.38 -33.00 27.31
C MET A 120 -14.67 -32.10 28.52
N GLN A 121 -15.81 -31.40 28.52
CA GLN A 121 -16.24 -30.57 29.66
C GLN A 121 -16.50 -31.41 30.93
N LEU A 122 -17.10 -32.59 30.81
CA LEU A 122 -17.37 -33.49 31.94
C LEU A 122 -16.10 -34.03 32.61
N VAL A 123 -15.02 -34.19 31.84
CA VAL A 123 -13.71 -34.63 32.36
C VAL A 123 -12.87 -33.43 32.88
N GLY A 124 -13.43 -32.22 32.88
CA GLY A 124 -12.78 -31.02 33.42
C GLY A 124 -11.78 -30.36 32.46
N ALA A 125 -11.93 -30.55 31.15
CA ALA A 125 -11.07 -29.89 30.17
C ALA A 125 -11.21 -28.36 30.26
N ARG A 126 -10.07 -27.66 30.29
CA ARG A 126 -10.03 -26.19 30.28
C ARG A 126 -10.53 -25.65 28.94
N ASP A 127 -11.25 -24.53 28.95
CA ASP A 127 -11.75 -23.84 27.75
C ASP A 127 -10.70 -23.76 26.62
N GLY A 128 -9.47 -23.38 26.94
CA GLY A 128 -8.39 -23.28 25.96
C GLY A 128 -8.09 -24.57 25.19
N PHE A 129 -8.32 -25.75 25.79
CA PHE A 129 -8.17 -27.03 25.10
C PHE A 129 -9.25 -27.23 24.03
N ILE A 130 -10.47 -26.82 24.32
CA ILE A 130 -11.61 -26.86 23.40
C ILE A 130 -11.44 -25.84 22.25
N HIS A 131 -10.84 -24.68 22.52
CA HIS A 131 -10.72 -23.60 21.54
C HIS A 131 -9.55 -23.77 20.55
N ARG A 132 -8.43 -24.39 20.97
CA ARG A 132 -7.22 -24.57 20.14
C ARG A 132 -7.43 -25.17 18.75
N PRO A 133 -8.19 -26.27 18.55
CA PRO A 133 -8.37 -26.85 17.22
C PRO A 133 -9.01 -25.87 16.24
N PHE A 134 -10.02 -25.11 16.69
CA PHE A 134 -10.71 -24.12 15.87
C PHE A 134 -9.83 -22.90 15.55
N LEU A 135 -8.98 -22.47 16.49
CA LEU A 135 -8.00 -21.41 16.24
C LEU A 135 -6.98 -21.82 15.17
N LEU A 136 -6.54 -23.08 15.21
CA LEU A 136 -5.60 -23.64 14.24
C LEU A 136 -6.26 -23.79 12.87
N GLU A 137 -7.51 -24.24 12.81
CA GLU A 137 -8.30 -24.29 11.57
C GLU A 137 -8.44 -22.90 10.95
N GLY A 138 -8.85 -21.89 11.73
CA GLY A 138 -8.94 -20.50 11.26
C GLY A 138 -7.60 -19.93 10.80
N GLY A 139 -6.51 -20.21 11.52
CA GLY A 139 -5.17 -19.80 11.12
C GLY A 139 -4.70 -20.45 9.82
N ILE A 140 -4.96 -21.75 9.62
CA ILE A 140 -4.65 -22.47 8.39
C ILE A 140 -5.48 -21.95 7.22
N THR A 141 -6.78 -21.74 7.41
CA THR A 141 -7.64 -21.14 6.36
C THR A 141 -7.14 -19.75 5.98
N GLY A 142 -6.74 -18.93 6.97
CA GLY A 142 -6.12 -17.63 6.74
C GLY A 142 -4.79 -17.71 5.98
N ALA A 143 -3.93 -18.68 6.34
CA ALA A 143 -2.65 -18.92 5.65
C ALA A 143 -2.85 -19.29 4.18
N ILE A 144 -3.71 -20.27 3.92
CA ILE A 144 -4.00 -20.77 2.57
C ILE A 144 -4.67 -19.67 1.74
N GLY A 145 -5.66 -18.97 2.31
CA GLY A 145 -6.32 -17.85 1.65
C GLY A 145 -5.34 -16.73 1.30
N GLY A 146 -4.46 -16.36 2.23
CA GLY A 146 -3.42 -15.35 2.01
C GLY A 146 -2.40 -15.77 0.95
N ALA A 147 -1.94 -17.02 0.97
CA ALA A 147 -1.02 -17.56 -0.04
C ALA A 147 -1.67 -17.59 -1.44
N LEU A 148 -2.94 -18.00 -1.53
CA LEU A 148 -3.70 -17.98 -2.79
C LEU A 148 -3.89 -16.56 -3.31
N ALA A 149 -4.25 -15.61 -2.44
CA ALA A 149 -4.40 -14.20 -2.82
C ALA A 149 -3.06 -13.62 -3.34
N LEU A 150 -1.95 -13.93 -2.68
CA LEU A 150 -0.62 -13.53 -3.12
C LEU A 150 -0.27 -14.13 -4.49
N ALA A 151 -0.54 -15.43 -4.69
CA ALA A 151 -0.32 -16.10 -5.97
C ALA A 151 -1.15 -15.46 -7.10
N LEU A 152 -2.45 -15.19 -6.87
CA LEU A 152 -3.32 -14.51 -7.83
C LEU A 152 -2.83 -13.08 -8.15
N THR A 153 -2.35 -12.36 -7.15
CA THR A 153 -1.83 -10.99 -7.34
C THR A 153 -0.55 -11.04 -8.17
N TYR A 154 0.34 -11.99 -7.88
CA TYR A 154 1.60 -12.18 -8.60
C TYR A 154 1.39 -12.56 -10.06
N THR A 155 0.48 -13.51 -10.34
CA THR A 155 0.14 -13.90 -11.72
C THR A 155 -0.49 -12.75 -12.49
N THR A 156 -1.42 -12.01 -11.87
CA THR A 156 -2.04 -10.83 -12.49
C THR A 156 -1.00 -9.77 -12.84
N PHE A 157 -0.06 -9.52 -11.93
CA PHE A 157 1.02 -8.55 -12.16
C PHE A 157 1.93 -8.98 -13.31
N TRP A 158 2.36 -10.24 -13.33
CA TRP A 158 3.21 -10.76 -14.40
C TRP A 158 2.51 -10.71 -15.77
N SER A 159 1.22 -11.03 -15.84
CA SER A 159 0.47 -11.07 -17.10
C SER A 159 0.04 -9.69 -17.62
N VAL A 160 -0.33 -8.76 -16.74
CA VAL A 160 -0.90 -7.47 -17.17
C VAL A 160 0.12 -6.35 -17.07
N PHE A 161 0.75 -6.20 -15.92
CA PHE A 161 1.54 -5.01 -15.63
C PHE A 161 2.90 -5.03 -16.31
N ASN A 162 3.58 -6.18 -16.35
CA ASN A 162 4.87 -6.27 -17.05
C ASN A 162 4.78 -5.94 -18.55
N TYR A 163 3.60 -6.10 -19.17
CA TYR A 163 3.37 -5.77 -20.58
C TYR A 163 2.98 -4.31 -20.81
N LEU A 164 2.29 -3.66 -19.86
CA LEU A 164 1.75 -2.30 -20.03
C LEU A 164 2.57 -1.21 -19.33
N PHE A 165 3.23 -1.53 -18.21
CA PHE A 165 3.91 -0.55 -17.36
C PHE A 165 5.17 -1.13 -16.70
N THR A 166 6.30 -0.43 -16.76
CA THR A 166 7.55 -0.82 -16.07
C THR A 166 7.49 -0.51 -14.57
N ILE A 167 6.50 -1.06 -13.86
CA ILE A 167 6.38 -0.93 -12.40
C ILE A 167 7.13 -2.09 -11.76
N SER A 168 7.92 -1.83 -10.73
CA SER A 168 8.58 -2.89 -9.95
C SER A 168 7.57 -3.61 -9.05
N TRP A 169 7.74 -4.93 -8.92
CA TRP A 169 6.94 -5.73 -7.99
C TRP A 169 7.11 -5.25 -6.55
N ILE A 170 6.08 -5.47 -5.73
CA ILE A 170 6.09 -5.14 -4.30
C ILE A 170 7.21 -5.95 -3.62
N PRO A 171 8.01 -5.35 -2.71
CA PRO A 171 9.05 -6.08 -2.00
C PRO A 171 8.50 -7.33 -1.30
N TRP A 172 9.27 -8.42 -1.32
CA TRP A 172 8.82 -9.72 -0.76
C TRP A 172 8.53 -9.66 0.74
N GLU A 173 9.14 -8.70 1.45
CA GLU A 173 8.87 -8.38 2.85
C GLU A 173 7.39 -8.01 3.07
N TRP A 174 6.83 -7.13 2.24
CA TRP A 174 5.43 -6.72 2.32
C TRP A 174 4.49 -7.86 1.93
N ALA A 175 4.88 -8.71 0.98
CA ALA A 175 4.13 -9.91 0.64
C ALA A 175 4.05 -10.89 1.83
N GLY A 176 5.17 -11.11 2.53
CA GLY A 176 5.21 -11.92 3.75
C GLY A 176 4.37 -11.32 4.89
N ILE A 177 4.41 -10.00 5.05
CA ILE A 177 3.54 -9.28 6.00
C ILE A 177 2.05 -9.51 5.65
N GLY A 178 1.68 -9.46 4.37
CA GLY A 178 0.30 -9.72 3.94
C GLY A 178 -0.20 -11.13 4.30
N VAL A 179 0.61 -12.16 4.05
CA VAL A 179 0.25 -13.55 4.39
C VAL A 179 0.16 -13.74 5.91
N SER A 180 1.15 -13.22 6.65
CA SER A 180 1.13 -13.30 8.12
C SER A 180 -0.06 -12.56 8.74
N ALA A 181 -0.44 -11.39 8.18
CA ALA A 181 -1.66 -10.69 8.58
C ALA A 181 -2.92 -11.54 8.33
N GLY A 182 -2.98 -12.29 7.23
CA GLY A 182 -4.06 -13.25 6.95
C GLY A 182 -4.16 -14.36 8.00
N ILE A 183 -3.02 -14.90 8.45
CA ILE A 183 -2.97 -15.91 9.53
C ILE A 183 -3.50 -15.32 10.84
N VAL A 184 -2.96 -14.16 11.24
CA VAL A 184 -3.38 -13.48 12.47
C VAL A 184 -4.87 -13.16 12.43
N PHE A 185 -5.37 -12.69 11.28
CA PHE A 185 -6.78 -12.41 11.08
C PHE A 185 -7.65 -13.67 11.20
N GLY A 186 -7.25 -14.78 10.59
CA GLY A 186 -7.96 -16.06 10.68
C GLY A 186 -8.02 -16.61 12.11
N VAL A 187 -6.92 -16.52 12.85
CA VAL A 187 -6.87 -16.89 14.28
C VAL A 187 -7.77 -15.98 15.11
N PHE A 188 -7.75 -14.67 14.86
CA PHE A 188 -8.57 -13.71 15.59
C PHE A 188 -10.07 -13.90 15.32
N ALA A 189 -10.45 -14.04 14.05
CA ALA A 189 -11.83 -14.24 13.63
C ALA A 189 -12.42 -15.55 14.20
N SER A 190 -11.68 -16.66 14.08
CA SER A 190 -12.08 -17.93 14.67
C SER A 190 -12.16 -17.85 16.20
N GLY A 191 -11.17 -17.26 16.86
CA GLY A 191 -11.15 -17.14 18.32
C GLY A 191 -12.32 -16.33 18.89
N TYR A 192 -12.67 -15.23 18.23
CA TYR A 192 -13.85 -14.45 18.59
C TYR A 192 -15.14 -15.27 18.40
N ALA A 193 -15.26 -15.98 17.28
CA ALA A 193 -16.43 -16.80 16.99
C ALA A 193 -16.59 -17.97 17.99
N VAL A 194 -15.51 -18.68 18.31
CA VAL A 194 -15.53 -19.80 19.27
C VAL A 194 -15.98 -19.30 20.65
N ARG A 195 -15.40 -18.20 21.14
CA ARG A 195 -15.72 -17.65 22.47
C ARG A 195 -17.18 -17.19 22.55
N LYS A 196 -17.73 -16.68 21.45
CA LYS A 196 -19.13 -16.26 21.37
C LYS A 196 -20.08 -17.47 21.39
N HIS A 197 -19.84 -18.49 20.56
CA HIS A 197 -20.79 -19.58 20.35
C HIS A 197 -20.66 -20.74 21.35
N LEU A 198 -19.48 -20.98 21.94
CA LEU A 198 -19.36 -21.96 23.02
C LEU A 198 -20.15 -21.58 24.29
N ARG A 199 -20.50 -20.31 24.46
CA ARG A 199 -21.38 -19.87 25.56
C ARG A 199 -22.86 -20.20 25.33
N GLU A 200 -23.23 -20.56 24.10
CA GLU A 200 -24.62 -20.86 23.73
C GLU A 200 -24.96 -22.35 23.88
N ILE A 201 -23.98 -23.21 24.18
CA ILE A 201 -24.10 -24.68 24.27
C ILE A 201 -23.78 -25.13 25.69
#